data_AF-A0A8K0CQA4-F1
#
_entry.id   AF-A0A8K0CQA4-F1
#
_cell.length_a   1.000
_cell.length_b   1.000
_cell.length_c   1.000
_cell.angle_alpha   90.00
_cell.angle_beta   90.00
_cell.angle_gamma   90.00
#
_symmetry.space_group_name_H-M   'P 1'
#
loop_
_entity.id
_entity.type
_entity.pdbx_description
1 polymer ?
#
loop_
_entity_poly.entity_id
_entity_poly.type
_entity_poly.pdbx_seq_one_letter_code
_entity_poly.pdbx_strand_id
1 'polypeptide(L)'
;MPETTEIRELTRKRGGVNHKLTNFVKHVVPIYNTFKINPSPDDEVIIELQNRLDKLEIIYNEFEEIQLEIESLSSDDVLEGHYKERDEFTDKYNKYYAITKKMLNAN
;
A
#
# COMPACT_ATOMS: atom_id res chain seq x y z
N MET A 1 -4.39 -20.63 21.27
CA MET A 1 -3.30 -21.50 20.77
C MET A 1 -2.09 -20.62 20.49
N PRO A 2 -0.83 -21.09 20.63
CA PRO A 2 0.31 -20.29 20.19
C PRO A 2 0.27 -20.11 18.66
N GLU A 3 0.63 -18.93 18.17
CA GLU A 3 0.77 -18.65 16.74
C GLU A 3 1.68 -19.69 16.07
N THR A 4 1.26 -20.19 14.91
CA THR A 4 2.07 -21.14 14.13
C THR A 4 3.29 -20.43 13.56
N THR A 5 4.34 -21.19 13.23
CA THR A 5 5.54 -20.64 12.58
C THR A 5 5.20 -19.95 11.25
N GLU A 6 4.18 -20.47 10.56
CA GLU A 6 3.64 -19.95 9.31
C GLU A 6 2.99 -18.56 9.46
N ILE A 7 2.08 -18.37 10.42
CA ILE A 7 1.47 -17.05 10.70
C ILE A 7 2.54 -16.00 11.01
N ARG A 8 3.58 -16.38 11.77
CA ARG A 8 4.68 -15.47 12.10
C ARG A 8 5.47 -15.05 10.87
N GLU A 9 5.73 -15.97 9.95
CA GLU A 9 6.43 -15.68 8.69
C GLU A 9 5.58 -14.81 7.77
N LEU A 10 4.30 -15.12 7.64
CA LEU A 10 3.35 -14.30 6.87
C LEU A 10 3.22 -12.89 7.44
N THR A 11 3.11 -12.75 8.77
CA THR A 11 3.07 -11.45 9.45
C THR A 11 4.34 -10.64 9.18
N ARG A 12 5.51 -11.30 9.16
CA ARG A 12 6.78 -10.65 8.78
C ARG A 12 6.77 -10.21 7.32
N LYS A 13 6.26 -11.03 6.40
CA LYS A 13 6.11 -10.67 4.98
C LYS A 13 5.16 -9.49 4.81
N ARG A 14 3.99 -9.50 5.46
CA ARG A 14 3.03 -8.37 5.51
C ARG A 14 3.69 -7.08 5.98
N GLY A 15 4.51 -7.15 7.03
CA GLY A 15 5.31 -6.00 7.49
C GLY A 15 6.25 -5.44 6.42
N GLY A 16 6.86 -6.32 5.61
CA GLY A 16 7.65 -5.94 4.44
C GLY A 16 6.82 -5.22 3.37
N VAL A 17 5.63 -5.72 3.05
CA VAL A 17 4.71 -5.09 2.10
C VAL A 17 4.22 -3.72 2.61
N ASN A 18 3.89 -3.61 3.90
CA ASN A 18 3.56 -2.35 4.57
C ASN A 18 4.68 -1.31 4.45
N HIS A 19 5.94 -1.76 4.52
CA HIS A 19 7.10 -0.91 4.33
C HIS A 19 7.20 -0.42 2.88
N LYS A 20 6.94 -1.27 1.88
CA LYS A 20 6.90 -0.88 0.45
C LYS A 20 5.85 0.21 0.21
N LEU A 21 4.63 0.04 0.71
CA LEU A 21 3.58 1.07 0.64
C LEU A 21 4.02 2.37 1.33
N THR A 22 4.66 2.28 2.51
CA THR A 22 5.17 3.45 3.22
C THR A 22 6.22 4.23 2.40
N ASN A 23 7.11 3.52 1.69
CA ASN A 23 8.10 4.17 0.83
C ASN A 23 7.46 4.85 -0.39
N PHE A 24 6.43 4.23 -0.99
CA PHE A 24 5.63 4.88 -2.03
C PHE A 24 5.02 6.19 -1.52
N VAL A 25 4.38 6.16 -0.35
CA VAL A 25 3.77 7.35 0.27
C VAL A 25 4.80 8.46 0.51
N LYS A 26 5.97 8.12 1.05
CA LYS A 26 7.05 9.08 1.31
C LYS A 26 7.50 9.80 0.03
N HIS A 27 7.43 9.12 -1.11
CA HIS A 27 7.78 9.71 -2.41
C HIS A 27 6.65 10.56 -2.99
N VAL A 28 5.40 10.11 -2.89
CA VAL A 28 4.24 10.83 -3.46
C VAL A 28 3.90 12.10 -2.70
N VAL A 29 4.05 12.12 -1.37
CA VAL A 29 3.64 13.28 -0.54
C VAL A 29 4.34 14.60 -0.94
N PRO A 30 5.68 14.66 -1.11
CA PRO A 30 6.35 15.87 -1.57
C PRO A 30 5.87 16.32 -2.95
N ILE A 31 5.73 15.39 -3.90
CA ILE A 31 5.28 15.69 -5.27
C ILE A 31 3.86 16.26 -5.23
N TYR A 32 2.97 15.63 -4.47
CA TYR A 32 1.60 16.11 -4.31
C TYR A 32 1.52 17.50 -3.67
N ASN A 33 2.42 17.81 -2.72
CA ASN A 33 2.48 19.15 -2.13
C ASN A 33 2.88 20.20 -3.14
N THR A 34 3.85 19.91 -4.01
CA THR A 34 4.22 20.78 -5.13
C THR A 34 3.09 20.91 -6.15
N PHE A 35 2.47 19.79 -6.51
CA PHE A 35 1.37 19.73 -7.48
C PHE A 35 0.16 20.61 -7.08
N LYS A 36 -0.17 20.67 -5.78
CA LYS A 36 -1.24 21.55 -5.28
C LYS A 36 -0.98 23.04 -5.54
N ILE A 37 0.29 23.43 -5.68
CA ILE A 37 0.70 24.82 -5.93
C ILE A 37 0.87 25.06 -7.43
N ASN A 38 1.51 24.11 -8.12
CA ASN A 38 1.71 24.13 -9.56
C ASN A 38 1.27 22.78 -10.16
N PRO A 39 0.07 22.70 -10.77
CA PRO A 39 -0.50 21.44 -11.26
C PRO A 39 0.06 20.99 -12.62
N SER A 40 1.23 21.51 -13.02
CA SER A 40 1.94 21.13 -14.25
C SER A 40 3.26 20.45 -13.90
N PRO A 41 3.25 19.17 -13.50
CA PRO A 41 4.47 18.40 -13.25
C PRO A 41 5.25 18.17 -14.54
N ASP A 42 6.58 18.08 -14.44
CA ASP A 42 7.44 17.76 -15.57
C ASP A 42 7.20 16.33 -16.07
N ASP A 43 7.44 16.08 -17.37
CA ASP A 43 7.24 14.76 -18.00
C ASP A 43 8.00 13.63 -17.28
N GLU A 44 9.21 13.91 -16.77
CA GLU A 44 10.01 12.96 -16.01
C GLU A 44 9.30 12.52 -14.71
N VAL A 45 8.64 13.47 -14.03
CA VAL A 45 7.86 13.20 -12.82
C VAL A 45 6.62 12.36 -13.16
N ILE A 46 5.94 12.66 -14.27
CA ILE A 46 4.80 11.89 -14.74
C ILE A 46 5.20 10.44 -15.03
N ILE A 47 6.30 10.23 -15.76
CA ILE A 47 6.82 8.89 -16.08
C ILE A 47 7.21 8.13 -14.80
N GLU A 48 7.89 8.79 -13.85
CA GLU A 48 8.22 8.16 -12.56
C GLU A 48 6.97 7.78 -11.77
N LEU A 49 5.98 8.67 -11.67
CA LEU A 49 4.72 8.43 -10.96
C LEU A 49 3.96 7.24 -11.56
N GLN A 50 3.88 7.13 -12.90
CA GLN A 50 3.23 6.00 -13.56
C GLN A 50 3.92 4.69 -13.22
N ASN A 51 5.25 4.62 -13.37
CA ASN A 51 6.04 3.43 -13.04
C ASN A 51 5.88 3.00 -11.58
N ARG A 52 5.75 3.95 -10.66
CA ARG A 52 5.54 3.66 -9.23
C ARG A 52 4.11 3.24 -8.94
N LEU A 53 3.13 3.77 -9.67
CA LEU A 53 1.74 3.37 -9.53
C LEU A 53 1.54 1.92 -9.97
N ASP A 54 2.16 1.50 -11.07
CA ASP A 54 2.11 0.10 -11.52
C ASP A 54 2.70 -0.85 -10.47
N LYS A 55 3.80 -0.43 -9.82
CA LYS A 55 4.39 -1.17 -8.68
C LYS A 55 3.48 -1.18 -7.46
N LEU A 56 2.68 -0.14 -7.25
CA LEU A 56 1.76 -0.05 -6.13
C LEU A 56 0.62 -1.07 -6.26
N GLU A 57 0.12 -1.29 -7.47
CA GLU A 57 -0.91 -2.32 -7.73
C GLU A 57 -0.37 -3.72 -7.42
N ILE A 58 0.89 -4.01 -7.76
CA ILE A 58 1.56 -5.27 -7.38
C ILE A 58 1.66 -5.40 -5.85
N ILE A 59 2.04 -4.32 -5.15
CA ILE A 59 2.14 -4.28 -3.68
C ILE A 59 0.78 -4.59 -3.03
N TYR A 60 -0.32 -4.09 -3.59
CA TYR A 60 -1.67 -4.36 -3.10
C TYR A 60 -2.04 -5.84 -3.25
N ASN A 61 -1.79 -6.43 -4.41
CA ASN A 61 -2.06 -7.86 -4.63
C ASN A 61 -1.23 -8.76 -3.70
N GLU A 62 0.06 -8.44 -3.50
CA GLU A 62 0.92 -9.16 -2.56
C GLU A 62 0.41 -9.07 -1.12
N PHE A 63 -0.12 -7.89 -0.71
CA PHE A 63 -0.75 -7.73 0.59
C PHE A 63 -2.00 -8.60 0.72
N GLU A 64 -2.91 -8.55 -0.26
CA GLU A 64 -4.16 -9.29 -0.25
C GLU A 64 -3.94 -10.80 -0.13
N GLU A 65 -3.00 -11.35 -0.89
CA GLU A 65 -2.64 -12.77 -0.81
C GLU A 65 -2.15 -13.15 0.59
N ILE A 66 -1.19 -12.41 1.15
CA ILE A 66 -0.64 -12.68 2.48
C ILE A 66 -1.71 -12.51 3.57
N GLN A 67 -2.53 -11.46 3.46
CA GLN A 67 -3.53 -11.14 4.45
C GLN A 67 -4.64 -12.18 4.50
N LEU A 68 -5.11 -12.66 3.35
CA LEU A 68 -6.08 -13.76 3.27
C LEU A 68 -5.54 -15.03 3.89
N GLU A 69 -4.27 -15.34 3.65
CA GLU A 69 -3.62 -16.53 4.23
C GLU A 69 -3.54 -16.43 5.75
N ILE A 70 -3.13 -15.27 6.29
CA ILE A 70 -3.15 -15.00 7.74
C ILE A 70 -4.56 -15.16 8.30
N GLU A 71 -5.56 -14.52 7.70
CA GLU A 71 -6.96 -14.58 8.14
C GLU A 71 -7.50 -16.02 8.15
N SER A 72 -7.09 -16.84 7.18
CA SER A 72 -7.51 -18.25 7.07
C SER A 72 -6.87 -19.18 8.11
N LEU A 73 -5.68 -18.84 8.60
CA LEU A 73 -4.92 -19.64 9.57
C LEU A 73 -5.15 -19.18 11.01
N SER A 74 -5.62 -17.95 11.19
CA SER A 74 -5.84 -17.33 12.50
C SER A 74 -7.13 -17.82 13.16
N SER A 75 -7.12 -17.84 14.49
CA SER A 75 -8.31 -18.11 15.29
C SER A 75 -9.21 -16.88 15.44
N ASP A 76 -10.50 -17.10 15.69
CA ASP A 76 -11.51 -16.04 15.78
C ASP A 76 -11.15 -14.92 16.77
N ASP A 77 -10.43 -15.24 17.86
CA ASP A 77 -10.05 -14.28 18.90
C ASP A 77 -9.01 -13.24 18.46
N VAL A 78 -8.25 -13.50 17.40
CA VAL A 78 -7.24 -12.57 16.85
C VAL A 78 -7.63 -11.99 15.49
N LEU A 79 -8.67 -12.55 14.86
CA LEU A 79 -9.09 -12.20 13.50
C LEU A 79 -9.50 -10.73 13.35
N GLU A 80 -10.15 -10.16 14.37
CA GLU A 80 -10.50 -8.73 14.41
C GLU A 80 -9.25 -7.83 14.27
N GLY A 81 -8.13 -8.23 14.87
CA GLY A 81 -6.87 -7.49 14.74
C GLY A 81 -6.32 -7.52 13.31
N HIS A 82 -6.48 -8.65 12.62
CA HIS A 82 -6.09 -8.78 11.21
C HIS A 82 -6.99 -7.95 10.29
N TYR A 83 -8.30 -7.94 10.51
CA TYR A 83 -9.22 -7.09 9.75
C TYR A 83 -8.88 -5.60 9.90
N LYS A 84 -8.55 -5.17 11.12
CA LYS A 84 -8.10 -3.80 11.34
C LYS A 84 -6.83 -3.45 10.55
N GLU A 85 -5.84 -4.36 10.50
CA GLU A 85 -4.64 -4.14 9.69
C GLU A 85 -4.93 -4.07 8.20
N ARG A 86 -5.88 -4.88 7.71
CA ARG A 86 -6.38 -4.82 6.33
C ARG A 86 -7.00 -3.45 6.02
N ASP A 87 -7.87 -2.95 6.89
CA ASP A 87 -8.51 -1.65 6.71
C ASP A 87 -7.46 -0.52 6.67
N GLU A 88 -6.53 -0.51 7.63
CA GLU A 88 -5.47 0.51 7.70
C GLU A 88 -4.58 0.51 6.44
N PHE A 89 -4.23 -0.66 5.93
CA PHE A 89 -3.47 -0.78 4.69
C PHE A 89 -4.27 -0.31 3.49
N THR A 90 -5.51 -0.77 3.36
CA THR A 90 -6.39 -0.51 2.22
C THR A 90 -6.75 0.97 2.12
N ASP A 91 -7.06 1.62 3.23
CA ASP A 91 -7.31 3.05 3.29
C ASP A 91 -6.11 3.86 2.82
N LYS A 92 -4.91 3.48 3.30
CA LYS A 92 -3.67 4.13 2.89
C LYS A 92 -3.39 3.91 1.42
N TYR A 93 -3.50 2.68 0.92
CA TYR A 93 -3.35 2.36 -0.50
C TYR A 93 -4.30 3.20 -1.36
N ASN A 94 -5.61 3.14 -1.09
CA ASN A 94 -6.64 3.82 -1.89
C ASN A 94 -6.42 5.33 -1.93
N LYS A 95 -6.10 5.93 -0.77
CA LYS A 95 -5.81 7.36 -0.68
C LYS A 95 -4.67 7.78 -1.60
N TYR A 96 -3.54 7.08 -1.55
CA TYR A 96 -2.35 7.48 -2.31
C TYR A 96 -2.39 7.02 -3.77
N TYR A 97 -3.11 5.95 -4.07
CA TYR A 97 -3.47 5.57 -5.44
C TYR A 97 -4.27 6.68 -6.12
N ALA A 98 -5.35 7.13 -5.48
CA ALA A 98 -6.22 8.16 -6.02
C ALA A 98 -5.48 9.51 -6.19
N ILE A 99 -4.67 9.90 -5.21
CA ILE A 99 -3.81 11.10 -5.32
C ILE A 99 -2.88 11.01 -6.53
N THR A 100 -2.23 9.85 -6.73
CA THR A 100 -1.29 9.65 -7.83
C THR A 100 -2.00 9.66 -9.17
N LYS A 101 -3.12 8.94 -9.31
CA LYS A 101 -3.96 8.98 -10.52
C LYS A 101 -4.43 10.39 -10.87
N LYS A 102 -4.81 11.19 -9.86
CA LYS A 102 -5.22 12.58 -10.08
C LYS A 102 -4.08 13.41 -10.68
N MET A 103 -2.84 13.25 -10.18
CA MET A 103 -1.68 13.95 -10.73
C MET A 103 -1.37 13.52 -12.16
N LEU A 104 -1.48 12.22 -12.46
CA LEU A 104 -1.23 11.67 -13.81
C LEU A 104 -2.28 12.11 -14.85
N ASN A 105 -3.53 12.25 -14.43
CA ASN A 105 -4.65 12.64 -15.29
C ASN A 105 -4.85 14.16 -15.39
N ALA A 106 -3.98 14.95 -14.75
CA ALA A 106 -4.03 16.42 -14.82
C ALA A 106 -3.31 17.00 -16.04
N ASN A 107 -2.70 16.12 -16.86
CA ASN A 107 -2.07 16.45 -18.14
C ASN A 107 -3.09 16.71 -19.24
#